data_AF-A0AAV9N5R2-F1
#
_entry.id   AF-A0AAV9N5R2-F1
#
_cell.length_a   1.000
_cell.length_b   1.000
_cell.length_c   1.000
_cell.angle_alpha   90.00
_cell.angle_beta   90.00
_cell.angle_gamma   90.00
#
_symmetry.space_group_name_H-M   'P 1'
#
loop_
_entity.id
_entity.type
_entity.pdbx_description
1 polymer ?
#
loop_
_entity_poly.entity_id
_entity_poly.type
_entity_poly.pdbx_seq_one_letter_code
_entity_poly.pdbx_strand_id
1 'polypeptide(L)'
;MAKTTLSNSITIPSTDEEFRHAIQALQASTNAIEQQTRVFEAQATYLSNLRASEAAAVQRRATHTSYLSQRQAAEIQHITFTNEQLLENLRSELQNENESVAKDIKSVGSVVASIFNADDRAIDALNVLVSASVESTSLDTAETALRVSRLTSALQHFRVQALKDRLDSTYLRRLEEQGQVMLDPEGEAVPDESHLASETVSEVQNDLGSLYAEIDDVVTMTVRHEHAGPIEAALREIDCAREMEGRRVGETIHSQLAFLTDSLEKLSTKLETLQVQRTGLRDLLARTDLLTKHHPRKPPPQNPAKSTTTPSSTTTTSDTPVPNQPALSALLQHLSLSLPAPPLLHTSLQAQTTNLQTQSDAQVAEILAAAEKAAMARRDVLNAVTECLESETARENKRGVAELEVAVDQARVSMEVKSGKVRGKGTGMGRRVNNARGLL
;
A
#
# COMPACT_ATOMS: atom_id res chain seq x y z
N MET A 1 95.54 12.42 31.38
CA MET A 1 96.48 11.33 31.71
C MET A 1 97.28 11.00 30.45
N ALA A 2 98.58 10.71 30.63
CA ALA A 2 99.57 10.21 29.66
C ALA A 2 99.93 11.13 28.48
N LYS A 3 100.81 12.09 28.77
CA LYS A 3 101.69 12.77 27.81
C LYS A 3 102.85 11.81 27.51
N THR A 4 102.77 11.04 26.43
CA THR A 4 103.87 10.18 25.98
C THR A 4 104.65 10.91 24.91
N THR A 5 105.65 11.67 25.35
CA THR A 5 106.71 12.21 24.50
C THR A 5 107.58 11.06 23.99
N LEU A 6 107.39 10.62 22.76
CA LEU A 6 108.41 9.82 22.06
C LEU A 6 109.54 10.76 21.63
N SER A 7 110.60 10.75 22.44
CA SER A 7 111.93 11.23 22.06
C SER A 7 112.51 10.31 20.97
N ASN A 8 112.39 10.73 19.71
CA ASN A 8 113.15 10.11 18.62
C ASN A 8 114.61 10.59 18.69
N SER A 9 115.45 9.80 19.38
CA SER A 9 116.90 9.90 19.23
C SER A 9 117.26 9.42 17.83
N ILE A 10 117.68 10.32 16.95
CA ILE A 10 118.27 9.96 15.66
C ILE A 10 119.68 9.45 15.97
N THR A 11 119.80 8.14 16.15
CA THR A 11 121.08 7.45 16.25
C THR A 11 121.66 7.40 14.84
N ILE A 12 122.74 8.15 14.59
CA ILE A 12 123.41 8.17 13.29
C ILE A 12 124.16 6.83 13.15
N PRO A 13 123.91 6.03 12.11
CA PRO A 13 124.59 4.76 11.88
C PRO A 13 126.11 4.97 11.83
N SER A 14 126.88 4.19 12.57
CA SER A 14 128.35 4.32 12.62
C SER A 14 129.08 3.16 11.95
N THR A 15 128.36 2.09 11.55
CA THR A 15 128.91 0.92 10.86
C THR A 15 128.19 0.67 9.52
N ASP A 16 128.89 0.11 8.53
CA ASP A 16 128.34 -0.14 7.18
C ASP A 16 127.08 -1.04 7.21
N GLU A 17 127.03 -1.98 8.16
CA GLU A 17 125.86 -2.86 8.36
C GLU A 17 124.66 -2.12 8.98
N GLU A 18 124.89 -1.15 9.88
CA GLU A 18 123.81 -0.28 10.41
C GLU A 18 123.23 0.62 9.31
N PHE A 19 124.05 1.11 8.37
CA PHE A 19 123.55 1.83 7.20
C PHE A 19 122.68 0.94 6.32
N ARG A 20 123.10 -0.30 6.06
CA ARG A 20 122.33 -1.28 5.28
C ARG A 20 120.99 -1.59 5.94
N HIS A 21 120.97 -1.77 7.26
CA HIS A 21 119.73 -1.97 8.02
C HIS A 21 118.83 -0.73 8.05
N ALA A 22 119.39 0.47 8.22
CA ALA A 22 118.60 1.71 8.17
C ALA A 22 117.97 1.92 6.78
N ILE A 23 118.69 1.60 5.70
CA ILE A 23 118.17 1.66 4.33
C ILE A 23 117.05 0.61 4.14
N GLN A 24 117.23 -0.62 4.60
CA GLN A 24 116.19 -1.65 4.52
C GLN A 24 114.95 -1.30 5.35
N ALA A 25 115.14 -0.76 6.57
CA ALA A 25 114.05 -0.30 7.42
C ALA A 25 113.29 0.88 6.80
N LEU A 26 114.01 1.82 6.19
CA LEU A 26 113.41 2.95 5.46
C LEU A 26 112.63 2.44 4.24
N GLN A 27 113.21 1.55 3.43
CA GLN A 27 112.52 0.93 2.27
C GLN A 27 111.28 0.14 2.69
N ALA A 28 111.35 -0.63 3.78
CA ALA A 28 110.21 -1.33 4.35
C ALA A 28 109.12 -0.35 4.82
N SER A 29 109.52 0.75 5.49
CA SER A 29 108.60 1.80 5.91
C SER A 29 107.97 2.53 4.72
N THR A 30 108.74 2.85 3.68
CA THR A 30 108.23 3.47 2.45
C THR A 30 107.24 2.55 1.74
N ASN A 31 107.57 1.27 1.59
CA ASN A 31 106.66 0.27 1.02
C ASN A 31 105.38 0.11 1.85
N ALA A 32 105.48 0.12 3.19
CA ALA A 32 104.32 0.05 4.07
C ALA A 32 103.44 1.31 3.94
N ILE A 33 104.04 2.50 3.85
CA ILE A 33 103.32 3.76 3.62
C ILE A 33 102.65 3.76 2.24
N GLU A 34 103.33 3.32 1.19
CA GLU A 34 102.74 3.21 -0.15
C GLU A 34 101.55 2.25 -0.18
N GLN A 35 101.65 1.09 0.47
CA GLN A 35 100.53 0.15 0.61
C GLN A 35 99.37 0.80 1.38
N GLN A 36 99.68 1.52 2.46
CA GLN A 36 98.67 2.23 3.25
C GLN A 36 97.98 3.33 2.43
N THR A 37 98.73 4.11 1.65
CA THR A 37 98.17 5.15 0.76
C THR A 37 97.28 4.53 -0.32
N ARG A 38 97.70 3.42 -0.95
CA ARG A 38 96.86 2.70 -1.93
C ARG A 38 95.54 2.21 -1.31
N VAL A 39 95.58 1.70 -0.07
CA VAL A 39 94.37 1.28 0.65
C VAL A 39 93.47 2.48 0.96
N PHE A 40 94.02 3.61 1.40
CA PHE A 40 93.24 4.81 1.67
C PHE A 40 92.63 5.42 0.40
N GLU A 41 93.34 5.40 -0.73
CA GLU A 41 92.81 5.82 -2.03
C GLU A 41 91.66 4.89 -2.49
N ALA A 42 91.82 3.58 -2.33
CA ALA A 42 90.76 2.60 -2.61
C ALA A 42 89.54 2.79 -1.69
N GLN A 43 89.73 3.09 -0.41
CA GLN A 43 88.65 3.39 0.52
C GLN A 43 87.97 4.74 0.20
N ALA A 44 88.74 5.77 -0.16
CA ALA A 44 88.21 7.08 -0.54
C ALA A 44 87.36 7.00 -1.81
N THR A 45 87.81 6.25 -2.82
CA THR A 45 87.03 5.99 -4.04
C THR A 45 85.77 5.17 -3.75
N TYR A 46 85.84 4.15 -2.90
CA TYR A 46 84.67 3.38 -2.46
C TYR A 46 83.63 4.26 -1.73
N LEU A 47 84.08 5.11 -0.79
CA LEU A 47 83.18 6.04 -0.08
C LEU A 47 82.57 7.09 -1.02
N SER A 48 83.31 7.57 -2.01
CA SER A 48 82.78 8.47 -3.04
C SER A 48 81.67 7.78 -3.86
N ASN A 49 81.92 6.54 -4.30
CA ASN A 49 80.94 5.73 -5.03
C ASN A 49 79.70 5.42 -4.17
N LEU A 50 79.88 5.13 -2.89
CA LEU A 50 78.78 4.89 -1.96
C LEU A 50 77.91 6.14 -1.80
N ARG A 51 78.53 7.33 -1.61
CA ARG A 51 77.82 8.61 -1.53
C ARG A 51 77.06 8.92 -2.83
N ALA A 52 77.67 8.67 -3.98
CA ALA A 52 76.99 8.86 -5.27
C ALA A 52 75.80 7.91 -5.45
N SER A 53 75.94 6.64 -5.04
CA SER A 53 74.86 5.65 -5.04
C SER A 53 73.73 6.04 -4.08
N GLU A 54 74.05 6.50 -2.87
CA GLU A 54 73.07 6.96 -1.89
C GLU A 54 72.30 8.19 -2.40
N ALA A 55 73.00 9.19 -2.95
CA ALA A 55 72.38 10.36 -3.58
C ALA A 55 71.44 9.94 -4.73
N ALA A 56 71.86 9.00 -5.57
CA ALA A 56 71.02 8.45 -6.64
C ALA A 56 69.82 7.65 -6.10
N ALA A 57 69.96 6.98 -4.96
CA ALA A 57 68.84 6.28 -4.31
C ALA A 57 67.83 7.26 -3.71
N VAL A 58 68.30 8.33 -3.04
CA VAL A 58 67.45 9.40 -2.51
C VAL A 58 66.68 10.10 -3.64
N GLN A 59 67.37 10.44 -4.73
CA GLN A 59 66.73 11.07 -5.89
C GLN A 59 65.66 10.16 -6.51
N ARG A 60 65.93 8.86 -6.68
CA ARG A 60 64.94 7.89 -7.18
C ARG A 60 63.73 7.76 -6.24
N ARG A 61 63.94 7.79 -4.92
CA ARG A 61 62.85 7.77 -3.95
C ARG A 61 62.00 9.03 -4.06
N ALA A 62 62.62 10.20 -4.13
CA ALA A 62 61.93 11.49 -4.23
C ALA A 62 61.06 11.57 -5.50
N THR A 63 61.59 11.16 -6.66
CA THR A 63 60.82 11.13 -7.92
C THR A 63 59.66 10.13 -7.85
N HIS A 64 59.89 8.95 -7.30
CA HIS A 64 58.85 7.94 -7.13
C HIS A 64 57.73 8.41 -6.18
N THR A 65 58.08 9.03 -5.04
CA THR A 65 57.08 9.60 -4.12
C THR A 65 56.28 10.73 -4.76
N SER A 66 56.93 11.59 -5.54
CA SER A 66 56.26 12.67 -6.27
C SER A 66 55.27 12.10 -7.30
N TYR A 67 55.70 11.10 -8.09
CA TYR A 67 54.84 10.42 -9.06
C TYR A 67 53.62 9.75 -8.39
N LEU A 68 53.81 9.04 -7.28
CA LEU A 68 52.71 8.42 -6.54
C LEU A 68 51.74 9.47 -5.98
N SER A 69 52.26 10.57 -5.42
CA SER A 69 51.41 11.66 -4.91
C SER A 69 50.59 12.32 -6.01
N GLN A 70 51.17 12.51 -7.20
CA GLN A 70 50.48 13.08 -8.36
C GLN A 70 49.40 12.13 -8.87
N ARG A 71 49.71 10.83 -8.97
CA ARG A 71 48.73 9.81 -9.37
C ARG A 71 47.56 9.76 -8.39
N GLN A 72 47.84 9.74 -7.08
CA GLN A 72 46.81 9.75 -6.05
C GLN A 72 45.94 11.02 -6.13
N ALA A 73 46.55 12.19 -6.35
CA ALA A 73 45.80 13.44 -6.52
C ALA A 73 44.90 13.40 -7.76
N ALA A 74 45.38 12.85 -8.88
CA ALA A 74 44.59 12.69 -10.09
C ALA A 74 43.43 11.70 -9.91
N GLU A 75 43.65 10.60 -9.19
CA GLU A 75 42.62 9.60 -8.88
C GLU A 75 41.54 10.17 -7.96
N ILE A 76 41.93 10.89 -6.90
CA ILE A 76 40.98 11.60 -6.02
C ILE A 76 40.16 12.61 -6.83
N GLN A 77 40.79 13.39 -7.71
CA GLN A 77 40.09 14.34 -8.57
C GLN A 77 39.10 13.64 -9.50
N HIS A 78 39.52 12.53 -10.12
CA HIS A 78 38.65 11.75 -10.98
C HIS A 78 37.43 11.22 -10.22
N ILE A 79 37.64 10.61 -9.05
CA ILE A 79 36.55 10.09 -8.20
C ILE A 79 35.60 11.22 -7.76
N THR A 80 36.15 12.38 -7.37
CA THR A 80 35.31 13.53 -6.99
C THR A 80 34.47 14.02 -8.15
N PHE A 81 35.05 14.11 -9.35
CA PHE A 81 34.33 14.51 -10.55
C PHE A 81 33.23 13.51 -10.94
N THR A 82 33.52 12.21 -10.90
CA THR A 82 32.52 11.17 -11.19
C THR A 82 31.39 11.17 -10.17
N ASN A 83 31.68 11.43 -8.90
CA ASN A 83 30.66 11.54 -7.86
C ASN A 83 29.78 12.78 -8.03
N GLU A 84 30.37 13.93 -8.36
CA GLU A 84 29.63 15.16 -8.68
C GLU A 84 28.71 14.94 -9.90
N GLN A 85 29.21 14.29 -10.95
CA GLN A 85 28.43 13.98 -12.14
C GLN A 85 27.27 13.02 -11.83
N LEU A 86 27.50 11.97 -11.03
CA LEU A 86 26.46 11.04 -10.63
C LEU A 86 25.38 11.73 -9.78
N LEU A 87 25.79 12.61 -8.86
CA LEU A 87 24.88 13.36 -8.02
C LEU A 87 24.02 14.33 -8.83
N GLU A 88 24.61 15.03 -9.82
CA GLU A 88 23.87 15.92 -10.70
C GLU A 88 22.87 15.15 -11.59
N ASN A 89 23.28 14.00 -12.15
CA ASN A 89 22.39 13.13 -12.91
C ASN A 89 21.20 12.67 -12.06
N LEU A 90 21.48 12.16 -10.85
CA LEU A 90 20.44 11.71 -9.92
C LEU A 90 19.50 12.85 -9.52
N ARG A 91 20.03 14.07 -9.33
CA ARG A 91 19.21 15.26 -9.05
C ARG A 91 18.29 15.59 -10.23
N SER A 92 18.82 15.55 -11.45
CA SER A 92 18.04 15.81 -12.66
C SER A 92 16.92 14.77 -12.85
N GLU A 93 17.20 13.50 -12.60
CA GLU A 93 16.22 12.41 -12.64
C GLU A 93 15.13 12.57 -11.59
N LEU A 94 15.51 12.84 -10.33
CA LEU A 94 14.55 13.08 -9.26
C LEU A 94 13.69 14.32 -9.51
N GLN A 95 14.27 15.38 -10.09
CA GLN A 95 13.51 16.57 -10.45
C GLN A 95 12.51 16.27 -11.59
N ASN A 96 12.94 15.56 -12.63
CA ASN A 96 12.07 15.15 -13.74
C ASN A 96 10.90 14.27 -13.25
N GLU A 97 11.19 13.29 -12.38
CA GLU A 97 10.17 12.45 -11.75
C GLU A 97 9.22 13.24 -10.85
N ASN A 98 9.74 14.17 -10.05
CA ASN A 98 8.91 15.05 -9.22
C ASN A 98 8.02 15.97 -10.06
N GLU A 99 8.51 16.47 -11.18
CA GLU A 99 7.71 17.23 -12.14
C GLU A 99 6.64 16.36 -12.83
N SER A 100 6.96 15.11 -13.15
CA SER A 100 6.01 14.13 -13.68
C SER A 100 4.88 13.87 -12.69
N VAL A 101 5.22 13.51 -11.46
CA VAL A 101 4.24 13.29 -10.38
C VAL A 101 3.43 14.55 -10.09
N ALA A 102 4.02 15.74 -10.17
CA ALA A 102 3.28 16.99 -10.02
C ALA A 102 2.27 17.23 -11.14
N LYS A 103 2.55 16.80 -12.38
CA LYS A 103 1.58 16.81 -13.49
C LYS A 103 0.47 15.80 -13.25
N ASP A 104 0.81 14.60 -12.80
CA ASP A 104 -0.17 13.56 -12.49
C ASP A 104 -1.13 14.03 -11.38
N ILE A 105 -0.61 14.59 -10.28
CA ILE A 105 -1.43 15.17 -9.19
C ILE A 105 -2.37 16.27 -9.70
N LYS A 106 -1.93 17.12 -10.63
CA LYS A 106 -2.81 18.14 -11.23
C LYS A 106 -3.94 17.51 -12.04
N SER A 107 -3.66 16.39 -12.72
CA SER A 107 -4.66 15.67 -13.51
C SER A 107 -5.65 14.85 -12.66
N VAL A 108 -5.24 14.42 -11.45
CA VAL A 108 -6.07 13.62 -10.54
C VAL A 108 -7.44 14.24 -10.31
N GLY A 109 -7.52 15.55 -10.05
CA GLY A 109 -8.82 16.21 -9.82
C GLY A 109 -9.79 16.07 -10.99
N SER A 110 -9.28 16.18 -12.22
CA SER A 110 -10.09 16.00 -13.43
C SER A 110 -10.52 14.54 -13.62
N VAL A 111 -9.62 13.58 -13.33
CA VAL A 111 -9.90 12.15 -13.46
C VAL A 111 -10.94 11.71 -12.43
N VAL A 112 -10.77 12.10 -11.17
CA VAL A 112 -11.71 11.82 -10.07
C VAL A 112 -13.08 12.41 -10.39
N ALA A 113 -13.13 13.68 -10.82
CA ALA A 113 -14.40 14.31 -11.21
C ALA A 113 -15.06 13.57 -12.40
N SER A 114 -14.29 13.14 -13.40
CA SER A 114 -14.84 12.37 -14.52
C SER A 114 -15.41 11.02 -14.08
N ILE A 115 -14.76 10.33 -13.13
CA ILE A 115 -15.21 9.04 -12.60
C ILE A 115 -16.49 9.24 -11.79
N PHE A 116 -16.51 10.19 -10.85
CA PHE A 116 -17.73 10.47 -10.07
C PHE A 116 -18.90 10.92 -10.94
N ASN A 117 -18.67 11.73 -11.97
CA ASN A 117 -19.74 12.08 -12.92
C ASN A 117 -20.24 10.86 -13.71
N ALA A 118 -19.39 9.87 -13.99
CA ALA A 118 -19.80 8.63 -14.65
C ALA A 118 -20.59 7.73 -13.68
N ASP A 119 -20.16 7.67 -12.42
CA ASP A 119 -20.82 6.93 -11.35
C ASP A 119 -22.20 7.52 -11.04
N ASP A 120 -22.31 8.84 -10.93
CA ASP A 120 -23.59 9.55 -10.74
C ASP A 120 -24.58 9.24 -11.88
N ARG A 121 -24.10 9.24 -13.14
CA ARG A 121 -24.93 8.85 -14.29
C ARG A 121 -25.39 7.39 -14.24
N ALA A 122 -24.54 6.50 -13.73
CA ALA A 122 -24.91 5.10 -13.56
C ALA A 122 -25.95 4.92 -12.45
N ILE A 123 -25.82 5.67 -11.35
CA ILE A 123 -26.80 5.71 -10.24
C ILE A 123 -28.12 6.30 -10.73
N ASP A 124 -28.10 7.35 -11.54
CA ASP A 124 -29.31 7.91 -12.14
C ASP A 124 -30.00 6.88 -13.05
N ALA A 125 -29.24 6.15 -13.87
CA ALA A 125 -29.78 5.07 -14.70
C ALA A 125 -30.39 3.93 -13.86
N LEU A 126 -29.77 3.59 -12.73
CA LEU A 126 -30.32 2.64 -11.75
C LEU A 126 -31.63 3.13 -11.15
N ASN A 127 -31.70 4.39 -10.74
CA ASN A 127 -32.91 5.00 -10.19
C ASN A 127 -34.07 5.00 -11.18
N VAL A 128 -33.79 5.28 -12.46
CA VAL A 128 -34.78 5.18 -13.54
C VAL A 128 -35.27 3.74 -13.70
N LEU A 129 -34.36 2.77 -13.67
CA LEU A 129 -34.70 1.35 -13.80
C LEU A 129 -35.55 0.83 -12.63
N VAL A 130 -35.21 1.23 -11.40
CA VAL A 130 -36.01 0.93 -10.20
C VAL A 130 -37.38 1.58 -10.27
N SER A 131 -37.45 2.86 -10.66
CA SER A 131 -38.72 3.59 -10.78
C SER A 131 -39.63 2.95 -11.83
N ALA A 132 -39.09 2.60 -13.00
CA ALA A 132 -39.83 1.92 -14.06
C ALA A 132 -40.32 0.52 -13.63
N SER A 133 -39.53 -0.21 -12.84
CA SER A 133 -39.94 -1.51 -12.31
C SER A 133 -41.11 -1.37 -11.32
N VAL A 134 -41.09 -0.38 -10.44
CA VAL A 134 -42.17 -0.14 -9.46
C VAL A 134 -43.48 0.29 -10.14
N GLU A 135 -43.39 1.11 -11.18
CA GLU A 135 -44.54 1.68 -11.89
C GLU A 135 -45.28 0.64 -12.76
N SER A 136 -44.60 -0.45 -13.15
CA SER A 136 -45.18 -1.54 -13.93
C SER A 136 -46.19 -2.44 -13.19
N THR A 137 -46.34 -2.25 -11.87
CA THR A 137 -47.11 -3.16 -11.00
C THR A 137 -48.31 -2.48 -10.34
N SER A 138 -49.41 -2.35 -11.08
CA SER A 138 -50.72 -1.96 -10.52
C SER A 138 -51.68 -3.13 -10.34
N LEU A 139 -51.36 -4.33 -10.84
CA LEU A 139 -52.22 -5.50 -10.73
C LEU A 139 -51.84 -6.33 -9.50
N ASP A 140 -52.71 -6.34 -8.48
CA ASP A 140 -52.60 -7.27 -7.36
C ASP A 140 -53.12 -8.66 -7.77
N THR A 141 -52.18 -9.57 -8.07
CA THR A 141 -52.49 -10.95 -8.47
C THR A 141 -53.16 -11.73 -7.34
N ALA A 142 -52.92 -11.38 -6.08
CA ALA A 142 -53.55 -12.03 -4.93
C ALA A 142 -55.01 -11.57 -4.76
N GLU A 143 -55.28 -10.26 -4.87
CA GLU A 143 -56.65 -9.73 -4.82
C GLU A 143 -57.49 -10.25 -6.00
N THR A 144 -56.91 -10.28 -7.20
CA THR A 144 -57.59 -10.79 -8.40
C THR A 144 -57.85 -12.29 -8.31
N ALA A 145 -56.93 -13.10 -7.78
CA ALA A 145 -57.15 -14.52 -7.50
C ALA A 145 -58.32 -14.75 -6.54
N LEU A 146 -58.39 -13.99 -5.44
CA LEU A 146 -59.51 -14.06 -4.49
C LEU A 146 -60.84 -13.66 -5.14
N ARG A 147 -60.83 -12.64 -5.99
CA ARG A 147 -62.02 -12.20 -6.73
C ARG A 147 -62.49 -13.27 -7.71
N VAL A 148 -61.58 -13.93 -8.41
CA VAL A 148 -61.88 -15.02 -9.35
C VAL A 148 -62.48 -16.21 -8.61
N SER A 149 -61.92 -16.59 -7.46
CA SER A 149 -62.47 -17.66 -6.62
C SER A 149 -63.90 -17.36 -6.14
N ARG A 150 -64.17 -16.13 -5.70
CA ARG A 150 -65.52 -15.70 -5.29
C ARG A 150 -66.53 -15.73 -6.44
N LEU A 151 -66.14 -15.20 -7.61
CA LEU A 151 -67.00 -15.15 -8.79
C LEU A 151 -67.28 -16.54 -9.37
N THR A 152 -66.29 -17.43 -9.38
CA THR A 152 -66.46 -18.81 -9.86
C THR A 152 -67.35 -19.62 -8.92
N SER A 153 -67.22 -19.45 -7.60
CA SER A 153 -68.14 -20.06 -6.63
C SER A 153 -69.58 -19.56 -6.79
N ALA A 154 -69.78 -18.25 -7.00
CA ALA A 154 -71.10 -17.69 -7.27
C ALA A 154 -71.70 -18.23 -8.59
N LEU A 155 -70.88 -18.32 -9.65
CA LEU A 155 -71.31 -18.83 -10.95
C LEU A 155 -71.68 -20.32 -10.88
N GLN A 156 -70.93 -21.12 -10.12
CA GLN A 156 -71.29 -22.51 -9.81
C GLN A 156 -72.66 -22.58 -9.14
N HIS A 157 -72.87 -21.83 -8.06
CA HIS A 157 -74.15 -21.81 -7.33
C HIS A 157 -75.33 -21.46 -8.26
N PHE A 158 -75.22 -20.41 -9.07
CA PHE A 158 -76.29 -20.01 -9.99
C PHE A 158 -76.52 -21.04 -11.12
N ARG A 159 -75.47 -21.66 -11.66
CA ARG A 159 -75.63 -22.71 -12.69
C ARG A 159 -76.25 -23.98 -12.13
N VAL A 160 -75.83 -24.41 -10.94
CA VAL A 160 -76.44 -25.56 -10.24
C VAL A 160 -77.91 -25.29 -10.01
N GLN A 161 -78.26 -24.14 -9.41
CA GLN A 161 -79.65 -23.79 -9.15
C GLN A 161 -80.48 -23.77 -10.45
N ALA A 162 -79.98 -23.12 -11.51
CA ALA A 162 -80.70 -23.04 -12.79
C ALA A 162 -80.91 -24.41 -13.45
N LEU A 163 -79.95 -25.34 -13.33
CA LEU A 163 -80.09 -26.70 -13.83
C LEU A 163 -81.11 -27.50 -13.01
N LYS A 164 -81.08 -27.36 -11.68
CA LYS A 164 -82.05 -27.98 -10.77
C LYS A 164 -83.46 -27.45 -11.05
N ASP A 165 -83.66 -26.14 -11.11
CA ASP A 165 -84.96 -25.51 -11.42
C ASP A 165 -85.48 -25.94 -12.82
N ARG A 166 -84.58 -26.13 -13.79
CA ARG A 166 -84.93 -26.61 -15.14
C ARG A 166 -85.32 -28.10 -15.13
N LEU A 167 -84.65 -28.91 -14.32
CA LEU A 167 -85.01 -30.32 -14.10
C LEU A 167 -86.39 -30.40 -13.45
N ASP A 168 -86.61 -29.64 -12.37
CA ASP A 168 -87.86 -29.57 -11.61
C ASP A 168 -89.03 -29.13 -12.49
N SER A 169 -88.86 -28.03 -13.23
CA SER A 169 -89.91 -27.53 -14.13
C SER A 169 -90.22 -28.50 -15.28
N THR A 170 -89.24 -29.27 -15.76
CA THR A 170 -89.46 -30.28 -16.79
C THR A 170 -90.16 -31.50 -16.19
N TYR A 171 -89.77 -31.93 -14.99
CA TYR A 171 -90.43 -33.02 -14.26
C TYR A 171 -91.90 -32.68 -13.96
N LEU A 172 -92.18 -31.50 -13.40
CA LEU A 172 -93.54 -31.03 -13.13
C LEU A 172 -94.37 -30.91 -14.41
N ARG A 173 -93.81 -30.35 -15.50
CA ARG A 173 -94.50 -30.26 -16.80
C ARG A 173 -94.85 -31.64 -17.35
N ARG A 174 -93.96 -32.63 -17.22
CA ARG A 174 -94.23 -34.01 -17.66
C ARG A 174 -95.30 -34.69 -16.81
N LEU A 175 -95.34 -34.41 -15.50
CA LEU A 175 -96.41 -34.87 -14.62
C LEU A 175 -97.76 -34.28 -15.02
N GLU A 176 -97.80 -32.97 -15.33
CA GLU A 176 -99.02 -32.30 -15.81
C GLU A 176 -99.49 -32.88 -17.14
N GLU A 177 -98.59 -33.08 -18.11
CA GLU A 177 -98.88 -33.68 -19.42
C GLU A 177 -99.41 -35.13 -19.29
N GLN A 178 -98.85 -35.96 -18.39
CA GLN A 178 -99.33 -37.33 -18.15
C GLN A 178 -100.65 -37.37 -17.36
N GLY A 179 -100.83 -36.46 -16.40
CA GLY A 179 -102.09 -36.31 -15.66
C GLY A 179 -103.25 -35.91 -16.56
N GLN A 180 -103.00 -35.18 -17.64
CA GLN A 180 -104.01 -34.75 -18.60
C GLN A 180 -104.42 -35.85 -19.61
N VAL A 181 -103.55 -36.84 -19.86
CA VAL A 181 -103.85 -38.02 -20.71
C VAL A 181 -104.70 -39.06 -19.97
N MET A 182 -104.77 -39.01 -18.64
CA MET A 182 -105.62 -39.90 -17.83
C MET A 182 -107.07 -39.40 -17.66
N LEU A 183 -107.42 -38.23 -18.21
CA LEU A 183 -108.80 -37.77 -18.28
C LEU A 183 -109.35 -37.99 -19.70
N ASP A 184 -109.57 -39.26 -20.06
CA ASP A 184 -110.63 -39.56 -21.03
C ASP A 184 -112.00 -39.25 -20.37
N PRO A 185 -112.93 -38.60 -21.08
CA PRO A 185 -114.22 -38.17 -20.51
C PRO A 185 -115.23 -39.31 -20.32
N GLU A 186 -114.86 -40.56 -20.63
CA GLU A 186 -115.70 -41.73 -20.39
C GLU A 186 -115.00 -42.66 -19.41
N GLY A 187 -115.51 -42.67 -18.18
CA GLY A 187 -114.94 -43.40 -17.07
C GLY A 187 -114.94 -44.91 -17.29
N GLU A 188 -113.76 -45.50 -17.34
CA GLU A 188 -113.49 -46.78 -16.71
C GLU A 188 -112.16 -46.69 -15.95
N ALA A 189 -112.24 -46.96 -14.65
CA ALA A 189 -111.09 -47.10 -13.78
C ALA A 189 -110.44 -48.47 -14.03
N VAL A 190 -109.21 -48.47 -14.56
CA VAL A 190 -108.38 -49.67 -14.65
C VAL A 190 -107.77 -49.96 -13.27
N PRO A 191 -107.81 -51.21 -12.77
CA PRO A 191 -107.32 -51.56 -11.44
C PRO A 191 -105.84 -52.02 -11.43
N ASP A 192 -105.21 -51.79 -10.27
CA ASP A 192 -104.02 -52.47 -9.71
C ASP A 192 -102.65 -52.39 -10.44
N GLU A 193 -101.92 -51.30 -10.18
CA GLU A 193 -100.44 -51.27 -10.17
C GLU A 193 -99.85 -50.80 -8.82
N SER A 194 -100.60 -51.00 -7.72
CA SER A 194 -100.27 -50.41 -6.42
C SER A 194 -99.03 -50.99 -5.72
N HIS A 195 -98.55 -52.18 -6.12
CA HIS A 195 -97.39 -52.84 -5.50
C HIS A 195 -96.10 -52.81 -6.34
N LEU A 196 -96.17 -52.56 -7.65
CA LEU A 196 -95.00 -52.32 -8.51
C LEU A 196 -94.57 -50.85 -8.48
N ALA A 197 -95.51 -49.93 -8.26
CA ALA A 197 -95.24 -48.49 -8.20
C ALA A 197 -94.36 -48.07 -7.01
N SER A 198 -94.41 -48.76 -5.86
CA SER A 198 -93.67 -48.32 -4.67
C SER A 198 -92.16 -48.52 -4.78
N GLU A 199 -91.72 -49.64 -5.36
CA GLU A 199 -90.29 -49.96 -5.50
C GLU A 199 -89.67 -49.13 -6.63
N THR A 200 -90.39 -49.01 -7.76
CA THR A 200 -89.98 -48.17 -8.89
C THR A 200 -89.96 -46.68 -8.54
N VAL A 201 -90.88 -46.18 -7.71
CA VAL A 201 -90.86 -44.78 -7.26
C VAL A 201 -89.69 -44.51 -6.31
N SER A 202 -89.36 -45.46 -5.42
CA SER A 202 -88.20 -45.32 -4.54
C SER A 202 -86.87 -45.37 -5.29
N GLU A 203 -86.74 -46.22 -6.31
CA GLU A 203 -85.57 -46.26 -7.19
C GLU A 203 -85.43 -44.97 -7.99
N VAL A 204 -86.51 -44.49 -8.62
CA VAL A 204 -86.51 -43.21 -9.35
C VAL A 204 -86.17 -42.03 -8.43
N GLN A 205 -86.62 -42.04 -7.17
CA GLN A 205 -86.30 -40.99 -6.20
C GLN A 205 -84.83 -41.02 -5.77
N ASN A 206 -84.24 -42.21 -5.64
CA ASN A 206 -82.81 -42.38 -5.40
C ASN A 206 -81.98 -41.95 -6.61
N ASP A 207 -82.38 -42.33 -7.82
CA ASP A 207 -81.73 -41.94 -9.07
C ASP A 207 -81.79 -40.41 -9.28
N LEU A 208 -82.93 -39.78 -8.95
CA LEU A 208 -83.07 -38.33 -8.97
C LEU A 208 -82.12 -37.67 -7.94
N GLY A 209 -82.05 -38.22 -6.72
CA GLY A 209 -81.11 -37.77 -5.69
C GLY A 209 -79.65 -37.87 -6.13
N SER A 210 -79.29 -38.98 -6.80
CA SER A 210 -77.96 -39.17 -7.41
C SER A 210 -77.71 -38.15 -8.53
N LEU A 211 -78.70 -37.89 -9.38
CA LEU A 211 -78.61 -36.90 -10.45
C LEU A 211 -78.40 -35.48 -9.91
N TYR A 212 -79.05 -35.10 -8.81
CA TYR A 212 -78.84 -33.79 -8.17
C TYR A 212 -77.42 -33.61 -7.61
N ALA A 213 -76.80 -34.69 -7.12
CA ALA A 213 -75.41 -34.69 -6.67
C ALA A 213 -74.46 -34.60 -7.87
N GLU A 214 -74.70 -35.38 -8.92
CA GLU A 214 -73.89 -35.37 -10.14
C GLU A 214 -73.96 -34.02 -10.88
N ILE A 215 -75.12 -33.34 -10.87
CA ILE A 215 -75.25 -31.97 -11.39
C ILE A 215 -74.29 -31.02 -10.66
N ASP A 216 -74.14 -31.13 -9.35
CA ASP A 216 -73.21 -30.27 -8.60
C ASP A 216 -71.76 -30.55 -9.01
N ASP A 217 -71.36 -31.82 -9.10
CA ASP A 217 -70.00 -32.21 -9.49
C ASP A 217 -69.66 -31.80 -10.93
N VAL A 218 -70.57 -32.04 -11.88
CA VAL A 218 -70.37 -31.70 -13.30
C VAL A 218 -70.34 -30.18 -13.51
N VAL A 219 -71.21 -29.42 -12.83
CA VAL A 219 -71.17 -27.95 -12.89
C VAL A 219 -69.90 -27.42 -12.26
N THR A 220 -69.47 -27.97 -11.13
CA THR A 220 -68.19 -27.59 -10.49
C THR A 220 -67.02 -27.81 -11.44
N MET A 221 -66.95 -28.98 -12.06
CA MET A 221 -65.88 -29.33 -13.00
C MET A 221 -65.90 -28.44 -14.24
N THR A 222 -67.06 -28.21 -14.84
CA THR A 222 -67.20 -27.38 -16.04
C THR A 222 -66.86 -25.92 -15.77
N VAL A 223 -67.37 -25.33 -14.69
CA VAL A 223 -67.04 -23.95 -14.29
C VAL A 223 -65.56 -23.80 -13.95
N ARG A 224 -64.97 -24.79 -13.27
CA ARG A 224 -63.54 -24.80 -12.98
C ARG A 224 -62.72 -24.91 -14.26
N HIS A 225 -63.12 -25.73 -15.22
CA HIS A 225 -62.40 -25.92 -16.47
C HIS A 225 -62.55 -24.72 -17.44
N GLU A 226 -63.75 -24.18 -17.60
CA GLU A 226 -64.05 -23.08 -18.54
C GLU A 226 -63.56 -21.71 -18.03
N HIS A 227 -63.58 -21.49 -16.71
CA HIS A 227 -63.34 -20.17 -16.14
C HIS A 227 -62.16 -20.15 -15.16
N ALA A 228 -62.21 -20.94 -14.09
CA ALA A 228 -61.20 -20.84 -13.02
C ALA A 228 -59.79 -21.24 -13.51
N GLY A 229 -59.67 -22.37 -14.19
CA GLY A 229 -58.42 -22.94 -14.69
C GLY A 229 -57.61 -22.00 -15.58
N PRO A 230 -58.17 -21.49 -16.70
CA PRO A 230 -57.42 -20.60 -17.59
C PRO A 230 -57.04 -19.27 -16.91
N ILE A 231 -57.89 -18.74 -16.02
CA ILE A 231 -57.57 -17.50 -15.29
C ILE A 231 -56.47 -17.74 -14.26
N GLU A 232 -56.53 -18.83 -13.50
CA GLU A 232 -55.47 -19.21 -12.55
C GLU A 232 -54.13 -19.49 -13.25
N ALA A 233 -54.16 -20.09 -14.44
CA ALA A 233 -52.96 -20.33 -15.24
C ALA A 233 -52.35 -19.00 -15.73
N ALA A 234 -53.17 -18.08 -16.24
CA ALA A 234 -52.73 -16.75 -16.66
C ALA A 234 -52.16 -15.94 -15.48
N LEU A 235 -52.79 -16.00 -14.29
CA LEU A 235 -52.26 -15.34 -13.10
C LEU A 235 -50.89 -15.88 -12.69
N ARG A 236 -50.71 -17.21 -12.70
CA ARG A 236 -49.39 -17.84 -12.44
C ARG A 236 -48.33 -17.45 -13.47
N GLU A 237 -48.71 -17.33 -14.74
CA GLU A 237 -47.79 -16.89 -15.79
C GLU A 237 -47.34 -15.43 -15.56
N ILE A 238 -48.26 -14.56 -15.17
CA ILE A 238 -47.96 -13.16 -14.79
C ILE A 238 -47.03 -13.12 -13.58
N ASP A 239 -47.31 -13.90 -12.53
CA ASP A 239 -46.46 -13.96 -11.33
C ASP A 239 -45.05 -14.48 -11.68
N CYS A 240 -44.95 -15.54 -12.48
CA CYS A 240 -43.67 -16.07 -12.93
C CYS A 240 -42.88 -15.06 -13.78
N ALA A 241 -43.55 -14.36 -14.70
CA ALA A 241 -42.93 -13.33 -15.52
C ALA A 241 -42.43 -12.15 -14.65
N ARG A 242 -43.22 -11.77 -13.63
CA ARG A 242 -42.85 -10.73 -12.66
C ARG A 242 -41.63 -11.11 -11.83
N GLU A 243 -41.57 -12.34 -11.32
CA GLU A 243 -40.41 -12.82 -10.57
C GLU A 243 -39.15 -12.88 -11.42
N MET A 244 -39.27 -13.26 -12.70
CA MET A 244 -38.16 -13.30 -13.65
C MET A 244 -37.66 -11.89 -13.97
N GLU A 245 -38.55 -10.94 -14.23
CA GLU A 245 -38.15 -9.54 -14.46
C GLU A 245 -37.58 -8.92 -13.19
N GLY A 246 -38.14 -9.20 -12.01
CA GLY A 246 -37.60 -8.75 -10.72
C GLY A 246 -36.19 -9.30 -10.47
N ARG A 247 -35.94 -10.58 -10.80
CA ARG A 247 -34.59 -11.16 -10.75
C ARG A 247 -33.64 -10.50 -11.74
N ARG A 248 -34.08 -10.29 -12.99
CA ARG A 248 -33.27 -9.63 -14.04
C ARG A 248 -32.88 -8.22 -13.63
N VAL A 249 -33.84 -7.44 -13.13
CA VAL A 249 -33.62 -6.11 -12.56
C VAL A 249 -32.63 -6.19 -11.40
N GLY A 250 -32.84 -7.09 -10.44
CA GLY A 250 -31.93 -7.32 -9.32
C GLY A 250 -30.49 -7.64 -9.75
N GLU A 251 -30.32 -8.52 -10.75
CA GLU A 251 -29.01 -8.87 -11.32
C GLU A 251 -28.36 -7.67 -11.99
N THR A 252 -29.11 -6.87 -12.76
CA THR A 252 -28.58 -5.65 -13.40
C THR A 252 -28.13 -4.64 -12.35
N ILE A 253 -28.94 -4.41 -11.30
CA ILE A 253 -28.60 -3.53 -10.19
C ILE A 253 -27.33 -4.02 -9.49
N HIS A 254 -27.27 -5.31 -9.16
CA HIS A 254 -26.11 -5.90 -8.51
C HIS A 254 -24.84 -5.75 -9.36
N SER A 255 -24.92 -6.05 -10.66
CA SER A 255 -23.77 -5.94 -11.57
C SER A 255 -23.25 -4.50 -11.71
N GLN A 256 -24.15 -3.51 -11.75
CA GLN A 256 -23.77 -2.10 -11.82
C GLN A 256 -23.17 -1.62 -10.50
N LEU A 257 -23.74 -1.99 -9.35
CA LEU A 257 -23.16 -1.66 -8.04
C LEU A 257 -21.77 -2.30 -7.84
N ALA A 258 -21.58 -3.54 -8.31
CA ALA A 258 -20.28 -4.20 -8.30
C ALA A 258 -19.26 -3.46 -9.18
N PHE A 259 -19.67 -3.03 -10.38
CA PHE A 259 -18.83 -2.21 -11.26
C PHE A 259 -18.44 -0.87 -10.63
N LEU A 260 -19.38 -0.17 -10.00
CA LEU A 260 -19.10 1.09 -9.30
C LEU A 260 -18.11 0.89 -8.15
N THR A 261 -18.26 -0.20 -7.40
CA THR A 261 -17.35 -0.54 -6.30
C THR A 261 -15.93 -0.83 -6.81
N ASP A 262 -15.81 -1.63 -7.87
CA ASP A 262 -14.52 -1.94 -8.51
C ASP A 262 -13.86 -0.68 -9.12
N SER A 263 -14.65 0.23 -9.70
CA SER A 263 -14.18 1.52 -10.18
C SER A 263 -13.57 2.37 -9.05
N LEU A 264 -14.26 2.44 -7.91
CA LEU A 264 -13.78 3.15 -6.71
C LEU A 264 -12.51 2.52 -6.12
N GLU A 265 -12.43 1.19 -6.06
CA GLU A 265 -11.23 0.47 -5.58
C GLU A 265 -10.03 0.73 -6.49
N LYS A 266 -10.22 0.68 -7.82
CA LYS A 266 -9.20 1.05 -8.81
C LYS A 266 -8.76 2.51 -8.69
N LEU A 267 -9.67 3.42 -8.34
CA LEU A 267 -9.33 4.81 -8.08
C LEU A 267 -8.53 4.96 -6.79
N SER A 268 -8.92 4.28 -5.71
CA SER A 268 -8.21 4.30 -4.42
C SER A 268 -6.78 3.81 -4.56
N THR A 269 -6.59 2.64 -5.18
CA THR A 269 -5.26 2.06 -5.42
C THR A 269 -4.36 2.97 -6.27
N LYS A 270 -4.92 3.65 -7.27
CA LYS A 270 -4.19 4.67 -8.06
C LYS A 270 -3.80 5.90 -7.22
N LEU A 271 -4.68 6.37 -6.33
CA LEU A 271 -4.37 7.50 -5.45
C LEU A 271 -3.31 7.12 -4.41
N GLU A 272 -3.39 5.92 -3.84
CA GLU A 272 -2.41 5.40 -2.89
C GLU A 272 -1.02 5.25 -3.53
N THR A 273 -0.94 4.67 -4.73
CA THR A 273 0.33 4.54 -5.46
C THR A 273 0.94 5.91 -5.76
N LEU A 274 0.15 6.88 -6.22
CA LEU A 274 0.61 8.27 -6.40
C LEU A 274 1.07 8.92 -5.09
N GLN A 275 0.38 8.65 -3.97
CA GLN A 275 0.77 9.16 -2.66
C GLN A 275 2.09 8.55 -2.18
N VAL A 276 2.28 7.25 -2.35
CA VAL A 276 3.53 6.55 -2.03
C VAL A 276 4.67 7.09 -2.90
N GLN A 277 4.44 7.25 -4.21
CA GLN A 277 5.44 7.83 -5.11
C GLN A 277 5.82 9.26 -4.72
N ARG A 278 4.83 10.11 -4.40
CA ARG A 278 5.07 11.49 -3.95
C ARG A 278 5.87 11.56 -2.65
N THR A 279 5.53 10.72 -1.67
CA THR A 279 6.21 10.71 -0.37
C THR A 279 7.62 10.14 -0.50
N GLY A 280 7.81 9.08 -1.27
CA GLY A 280 9.12 8.50 -1.59
C GLY A 280 10.04 9.49 -2.31
N LEU A 281 9.54 10.18 -3.35
CA LEU A 281 10.32 11.20 -4.05
C LEU A 281 10.72 12.37 -3.14
N ARG A 282 9.83 12.81 -2.24
CA ARG A 282 10.15 13.87 -1.28
C ARG A 282 11.24 13.44 -0.29
N ASP A 283 11.20 12.21 0.20
CA ASP A 283 12.24 11.67 1.09
C ASP A 283 13.58 11.53 0.34
N LEU A 284 13.56 11.01 -0.89
CA LEU A 284 14.76 10.92 -1.72
C LEU A 284 15.38 12.29 -1.99
N LEU A 285 14.57 13.29 -2.37
CA LEU A 285 15.03 14.67 -2.56
C LEU A 285 15.67 15.25 -1.29
N ALA A 286 15.05 15.04 -0.12
CA ALA A 286 15.60 15.49 1.15
C ALA A 286 16.94 14.81 1.47
N ARG A 287 17.09 13.51 1.20
CA ARG A 287 18.34 12.77 1.38
C ARG A 287 19.43 13.24 0.42
N THR A 288 19.10 13.55 -0.82
CA THR A 288 20.07 14.08 -1.79
C THR A 288 20.53 15.49 -1.44
N ASP A 289 19.65 16.32 -0.89
CA ASP A 289 20.02 17.64 -0.40
C ASP A 289 20.98 17.55 0.79
N LEU A 290 20.82 16.55 1.68
CA LEU A 290 21.75 16.29 2.77
C LEU A 290 23.12 15.82 2.26
N LEU A 291 23.16 14.90 1.29
CA LEU A 291 24.39 14.44 0.64
C LEU A 291 25.16 15.59 -0.03
N THR A 292 24.42 16.52 -0.64
CA THR A 292 25.00 17.72 -1.26
C THR A 292 25.59 18.67 -0.21
N LYS A 293 24.94 18.84 0.94
CA LYS A 293 25.43 19.69 2.05
C LYS A 293 26.64 19.09 2.77
N HIS A 294 26.75 17.76 2.82
CA HIS A 294 27.86 17.05 3.45
C HIS A 294 29.09 16.91 2.55
N HIS A 295 29.03 17.27 1.27
CA HIS A 295 30.23 17.35 0.44
C HIS A 295 31.02 18.61 0.83
N PRO A 296 32.21 18.49 1.46
CA PRO A 296 32.98 19.66 1.83
C PRO A 296 33.41 20.37 0.54
N ARG A 297 32.75 21.50 0.28
CA ARG A 297 33.14 22.48 -0.74
C ARG A 297 34.63 22.77 -0.56
N LYS A 298 35.42 22.36 -1.55
CA LYS A 298 36.87 22.59 -1.67
C LYS A 298 37.21 24.02 -1.22
N PRO A 299 38.21 24.25 -0.35
CA PRO A 299 38.69 25.60 -0.07
C PRO A 299 39.15 26.27 -1.37
N PRO A 300 38.98 27.60 -1.51
CA PRO A 300 39.27 28.31 -2.75
C PRO A 300 40.73 28.13 -3.18
N PRO A 301 41.02 28.18 -4.50
CA PRO A 301 42.39 28.05 -5.00
C PRO A 301 43.23 29.20 -4.47
N GLN A 302 44.19 28.91 -3.59
CA GLN A 302 45.27 29.85 -3.30
C GLN A 302 46.14 29.97 -4.55
N ASN A 303 46.05 31.13 -5.20
CA ASN A 303 46.95 31.54 -6.28
C ASN A 303 48.42 31.43 -5.82
N PRO A 304 49.33 30.87 -6.62
CA PRO A 304 50.76 30.95 -6.37
C PRO A 304 51.26 32.35 -6.76
N ALA A 305 51.05 33.33 -5.89
CA ALA A 305 51.68 34.63 -6.03
C ALA A 305 53.13 34.55 -5.54
N LYS A 306 54.05 34.72 -6.50
CA LYS A 306 55.46 35.09 -6.37
C LYS A 306 55.79 35.73 -5.02
N SER A 307 56.68 35.12 -4.25
CA SER A 307 57.42 35.81 -3.20
C SER A 307 58.92 35.70 -3.45
N THR A 308 59.46 36.89 -3.66
CA THR A 308 60.80 37.25 -4.04
C THR A 308 61.76 37.08 -2.86
N THR A 309 62.94 36.57 -3.18
CA THR A 309 64.22 36.62 -2.47
C THR A 309 64.40 37.69 -1.39
N THR A 310 64.92 37.29 -0.22
CA THR A 310 66.01 38.01 0.48
C THR A 310 66.96 37.01 1.17
N PRO A 311 68.29 37.23 1.11
CA PRO A 311 69.28 36.41 1.80
C PRO A 311 69.67 37.04 3.14
N SER A 312 69.92 36.22 4.16
CA SER A 312 70.64 36.63 5.36
C SER A 312 71.40 35.44 5.92
N SER A 313 72.71 35.51 5.74
CA SER A 313 73.73 34.64 6.29
C SER A 313 73.88 34.92 7.78
N THR A 314 73.95 33.89 8.63
CA THR A 314 74.88 33.87 9.76
C THR A 314 75.18 32.43 10.16
N THR A 315 76.47 32.14 10.10
CA THR A 315 77.17 30.97 10.64
C THR A 315 77.02 30.85 12.15
N THR A 316 76.80 29.64 12.68
CA THR A 316 77.54 29.11 13.83
C THR A 316 77.40 27.59 13.91
N THR A 317 78.53 26.97 14.25
CA THR A 317 78.80 25.55 14.47
C THR A 317 78.27 25.07 15.83
N SER A 318 77.63 23.89 15.89
CA SER A 318 77.88 22.81 16.87
C SER A 318 76.77 21.73 16.88
N ASP A 319 77.22 20.48 16.97
CA ASP A 319 76.62 19.22 17.44
C ASP A 319 75.13 19.14 17.84
N THR A 320 74.42 18.17 17.20
CA THR A 320 73.32 17.25 17.63
C THR A 320 72.23 17.69 18.66
N PRO A 321 71.00 17.11 18.72
CA PRO A 321 70.26 16.24 17.80
C PRO A 321 68.83 16.76 17.43
N VAL A 322 68.28 16.17 16.36
CA VAL A 322 66.86 16.04 15.94
C VAL A 322 65.78 16.88 16.68
N PRO A 323 65.08 17.81 15.99
CA PRO A 323 63.88 18.44 16.54
C PRO A 323 62.65 17.52 16.39
N ASN A 324 62.06 17.19 17.53
CA ASN A 324 60.75 16.54 17.66
C ASN A 324 59.67 17.34 16.91
N GLN A 325 58.94 16.66 16.01
CA GLN A 325 57.72 17.19 15.41
C GLN A 325 56.54 16.99 16.39
N PRO A 326 56.02 18.05 17.02
CA PRO A 326 54.93 17.94 18.00
C PRO A 326 53.60 17.47 17.38
N ALA A 327 53.43 17.69 16.06
CA ALA A 327 52.26 17.23 15.32
C ALA A 327 52.24 15.70 15.17
N LEU A 328 53.41 15.06 15.01
CA LEU A 328 53.50 13.61 14.87
C LEU A 328 53.31 12.93 16.24
N SER A 329 53.84 13.53 17.32
CA SER A 329 53.57 13.04 18.67
C SER A 329 52.11 13.21 19.10
N ALA A 330 51.44 14.31 18.73
CA ALA A 330 50.02 14.51 19.04
C ALA A 330 49.13 13.51 18.30
N LEU A 331 49.46 13.18 17.04
CA LEU A 331 48.73 12.22 16.23
C LEU A 331 48.99 10.77 16.70
N LEU A 332 50.20 10.45 17.16
CA LEU A 332 50.52 9.17 17.80
C LEU A 332 49.85 9.00 19.17
N GLN A 333 49.69 10.07 19.95
CA GLN A 333 49.01 10.04 21.24
C GLN A 333 47.49 9.86 21.07
N HIS A 334 46.90 10.47 20.04
CA HIS A 334 45.49 10.31 19.70
C HIS A 334 45.16 8.91 19.13
N LEU A 335 46.17 8.22 18.58
CA LEU A 335 46.06 6.84 18.10
C LEU A 335 46.54 5.80 19.14
N SER A 336 47.00 6.23 20.32
CA SER A 336 47.56 5.36 21.38
C SER A 336 48.65 4.38 20.91
N LEU A 337 49.50 4.80 19.96
CA LEU A 337 50.60 3.98 19.43
C LEU A 337 51.92 4.35 20.12
N SER A 338 52.35 3.51 21.06
CA SER A 338 53.70 3.51 21.62
C SER A 338 54.64 2.75 20.68
N LEU A 339 55.77 3.36 20.32
CA LEU A 339 56.80 2.74 19.49
C LEU A 339 57.63 1.76 20.33
N PRO A 340 57.52 0.44 20.08
CA PRO A 340 58.73 -0.31 19.74
C PRO A 340 58.52 -1.40 18.67
N ALA A 341 59.57 -1.57 17.86
CA ALA A 341 59.95 -2.71 17.00
C ALA A 341 58.93 -3.35 16.01
N PRO A 342 59.36 -3.63 14.75
CA PRO A 342 58.48 -4.02 13.64
C PRO A 342 57.66 -5.33 13.79
N PRO A 343 58.03 -6.39 14.55
CA PRO A 343 57.16 -7.56 14.66
C PRO A 343 55.93 -7.33 15.57
N LEU A 344 55.96 -6.31 16.42
CA LEU A 344 54.87 -6.02 17.37
C LEU A 344 53.73 -5.21 16.74
N LEU A 345 54.02 -4.43 15.69
CA LEU A 345 53.00 -3.65 14.98
C LEU A 345 51.98 -4.55 14.29
N HIS A 346 52.42 -5.65 13.65
CA HIS A 346 51.49 -6.58 13.01
C HIS A 346 50.62 -7.29 14.05
N THR A 347 51.18 -7.72 15.19
CA THR A 347 50.39 -8.33 16.26
C THR A 347 49.44 -7.33 16.92
N SER A 348 49.81 -6.05 17.04
CA SER A 348 48.95 -5.00 17.61
C SER A 348 47.83 -4.61 16.65
N LEU A 349 48.11 -4.47 15.35
CA LEU A 349 47.10 -4.22 14.32
C LEU A 349 46.14 -5.41 14.19
N GLN A 350 46.68 -6.63 14.24
CA GLN A 350 45.87 -7.85 14.21
C GLN A 350 45.02 -7.97 15.47
N ALA A 351 45.56 -7.65 16.66
CA ALA A 351 44.80 -7.64 17.91
C ALA A 351 43.68 -6.58 17.89
N GLN A 352 43.95 -5.37 17.38
CA GLN A 352 42.92 -4.33 17.21
C GLN A 352 41.89 -4.73 16.16
N THR A 353 42.30 -5.36 15.07
CA THR A 353 41.38 -5.84 14.03
C THR A 353 40.48 -6.93 14.60
N THR A 354 41.02 -7.89 15.36
CA THR A 354 40.21 -8.91 16.02
C THR A 354 39.29 -8.29 17.08
N ASN A 355 39.74 -7.27 17.82
CA ASN A 355 38.92 -6.60 18.82
C ASN A 355 37.74 -5.86 18.16
N LEU A 356 38.01 -5.06 17.12
CA LEU A 356 36.98 -4.38 16.33
C LEU A 356 36.04 -5.37 15.65
N GLN A 357 36.55 -6.50 15.14
CA GLN A 357 35.73 -7.56 14.57
C GLN A 357 34.82 -8.19 15.64
N THR A 358 35.35 -8.55 16.81
CA THR A 358 34.54 -9.11 17.91
C THR A 358 33.53 -8.12 18.45
N GLN A 359 33.87 -6.83 18.48
CA GLN A 359 32.97 -5.77 18.90
C GLN A 359 31.86 -5.55 17.86
N SER A 360 32.19 -5.58 16.58
CA SER A 360 31.22 -5.53 15.48
C SER A 360 30.28 -6.74 15.53
N ASP A 361 30.82 -7.94 15.70
CA ASP A 361 30.03 -9.17 15.77
C ASP A 361 29.10 -9.17 17.01
N ALA A 362 29.57 -8.66 18.15
CA ALA A 362 28.76 -8.50 19.36
C ALA A 362 27.63 -7.47 19.16
N GLN A 363 27.91 -6.34 18.50
CA GLN A 363 26.91 -5.32 18.18
C GLN A 363 25.86 -5.84 17.19
N VAL A 364 26.28 -6.60 16.18
CA VAL A 364 25.35 -7.24 15.24
C VAL A 364 24.48 -8.27 15.96
N ALA A 365 25.04 -9.07 16.85
CA ALA A 365 24.28 -10.03 17.66
C ALA A 365 23.27 -9.33 18.59
N GLU A 366 23.65 -8.21 19.21
CA GLU A 366 22.75 -7.41 20.05
C GLU A 366 21.61 -6.80 19.24
N ILE A 367 21.89 -6.26 18.05
CA ILE A 367 20.87 -5.72 17.15
C ILE A 367 19.91 -6.81 16.68
N LEU A 368 20.42 -8.00 16.34
CA LEU A 368 19.58 -9.13 15.94
C LEU A 368 18.69 -9.60 17.10
N ALA A 369 19.23 -9.70 18.32
CA ALA A 369 18.45 -10.05 19.51
C ALA A 369 17.37 -8.99 19.85
N ALA A 370 17.70 -7.69 19.71
CA ALA A 370 16.75 -6.61 19.88
C ALA A 370 15.65 -6.63 18.81
N ALA A 371 16.00 -6.94 17.56
CA ALA A 371 15.06 -7.07 16.47
C ALA A 371 14.12 -8.27 16.67
N GLU A 372 14.64 -9.41 17.12
CA GLU A 372 13.85 -10.61 17.44
C GLU A 372 12.88 -10.35 18.60
N LYS A 373 13.35 -9.68 19.67
CA LYS A 373 12.50 -9.25 20.79
C LYS A 373 11.39 -8.30 20.34
N ALA A 374 11.70 -7.35 19.45
CA ALA A 374 10.71 -6.43 18.89
C ALA A 374 9.69 -7.15 17.99
N ALA A 375 10.12 -8.16 17.22
CA ALA A 375 9.25 -8.98 16.39
C ALA A 375 8.28 -9.82 17.25
N MET A 376 8.77 -10.41 18.34
CA MET A 376 7.93 -11.15 19.30
C MET A 376 6.90 -10.23 19.97
N ALA A 377 7.31 -9.06 20.44
CA ALA A 377 6.39 -8.08 21.04
C ALA A 377 5.29 -7.63 20.05
N ARG A 378 5.62 -7.43 18.76
CA ARG A 378 4.63 -7.13 17.72
C ARG A 378 3.65 -8.28 17.50
N ARG A 379 4.15 -9.52 17.52
CA ARG A 379 3.32 -10.71 17.37
C ARG A 379 2.35 -10.88 18.55
N ASP A 380 2.82 -10.63 19.77
CA ASP A 380 1.98 -10.66 20.97
C ASP A 380 0.89 -9.58 20.93
N VAL A 381 1.23 -8.37 20.47
CA VAL A 381 0.23 -7.30 20.27
C VAL A 381 -0.79 -7.68 19.20
N LEU A 382 -0.35 -8.24 18.06
CA LEU A 382 -1.27 -8.69 17.02
C LEU A 382 -2.19 -9.81 17.51
N ASN A 383 -1.65 -10.77 18.26
CA ASN A 383 -2.44 -11.83 18.88
C ASN A 383 -3.46 -11.27 19.88
N ALA A 384 -3.07 -10.29 20.69
CA ALA A 384 -3.97 -9.60 21.61
C ALA A 384 -5.06 -8.80 20.87
N VAL A 385 -4.72 -8.16 19.74
CA VAL A 385 -5.71 -7.47 18.88
C VAL A 385 -6.66 -8.46 18.24
N THR A 386 -6.16 -9.61 17.74
CA THR A 386 -7.04 -10.65 17.18
C THR A 386 -7.93 -11.26 18.26
N GLU A 387 -7.43 -11.51 19.46
CA GLU A 387 -8.21 -12.01 20.59
C GLU A 387 -9.26 -10.96 21.04
N CYS A 388 -8.90 -9.67 21.05
CA CYS A 388 -9.83 -8.58 21.31
C CYS A 388 -10.93 -8.54 20.23
N LEU A 389 -10.56 -8.54 18.95
CA LEU A 389 -11.52 -8.54 17.83
C LEU A 389 -12.43 -9.80 17.84
N GLU A 390 -11.91 -10.97 18.17
CA GLU A 390 -12.70 -12.20 18.31
C GLU A 390 -13.63 -12.16 19.53
N SER A 391 -13.24 -11.49 20.61
CA SER A 391 -14.07 -11.32 21.82
C SER A 391 -15.11 -10.18 21.70
N GLU A 392 -14.80 -9.14 20.93
CA GLU A 392 -15.52 -7.86 20.87
C GLU A 392 -16.55 -7.85 19.71
N THR A 393 -16.27 -8.56 18.60
CA THR A 393 -17.20 -8.66 17.45
C THR A 393 -18.49 -9.44 17.73
N ALA A 394 -18.52 -10.28 18.77
CA ALA A 394 -19.72 -11.05 19.14
C ALA A 394 -20.62 -10.36 20.19
N ARG A 395 -20.08 -9.46 21.03
CA ARG A 395 -20.84 -8.82 22.13
C ARG A 395 -21.09 -7.32 21.92
N GLU A 396 -20.20 -6.58 21.27
CA GLU A 396 -20.37 -5.13 21.13
C GLU A 396 -21.16 -4.73 19.87
N ASN A 397 -21.09 -5.50 18.78
CA ASN A 397 -21.88 -5.20 17.58
C ASN A 397 -23.39 -5.27 17.78
N LYS A 398 -23.89 -6.00 18.80
CA LYS A 398 -25.32 -5.97 19.15
C LYS A 398 -25.69 -4.85 20.12
N ARG A 399 -24.75 -4.40 20.96
CA ARG A 399 -25.01 -3.36 21.98
C ARG A 399 -24.76 -1.96 21.43
N GLY A 400 -23.68 -1.77 20.68
CA GLY A 400 -23.35 -0.52 20.01
C GLY A 400 -24.36 -0.13 18.94
N VAL A 401 -24.89 -1.10 18.17
CA VAL A 401 -25.94 -0.82 17.17
C VAL A 401 -27.24 -0.37 17.85
N ALA A 402 -27.65 -1.01 18.95
CA ALA A 402 -28.84 -0.60 19.69
C ALA A 402 -28.67 0.77 20.39
N GLU A 403 -27.48 1.07 20.91
CA GLU A 403 -27.20 2.36 21.55
C GLU A 403 -27.07 3.50 20.52
N LEU A 404 -26.51 3.23 19.33
CA LEU A 404 -26.50 4.17 18.20
C LEU A 404 -27.90 4.45 17.66
N GLU A 405 -28.76 3.44 17.58
CA GLU A 405 -30.16 3.60 17.13
C GLU A 405 -30.95 4.50 18.09
N VAL A 406 -30.81 4.29 19.40
CA VAL A 406 -31.43 5.16 20.43
C VAL A 406 -30.89 6.59 20.40
N ALA A 407 -29.58 6.78 20.19
CA ALA A 407 -28.96 8.10 20.12
C ALA A 407 -29.39 8.88 18.87
N VAL A 408 -29.55 8.20 17.73
CA VAL A 408 -30.04 8.79 16.48
C VAL A 408 -31.50 9.22 16.61
N ASP A 409 -32.35 8.40 17.24
CA ASP A 409 -33.76 8.76 17.47
C ASP A 409 -33.91 9.96 18.42
N GLN A 410 -33.12 10.03 19.49
CA GLN A 410 -33.11 11.20 20.39
C GLN A 410 -32.61 12.46 19.68
N ALA A 411 -31.58 12.35 18.85
CA ALA A 411 -31.08 13.47 18.06
C ALA A 411 -32.13 13.96 17.05
N ARG A 412 -32.88 13.05 16.43
CA ARG A 412 -33.98 13.37 15.49
C ARG A 412 -35.12 14.11 16.17
N VAL A 413 -35.56 13.66 17.35
CA VAL A 413 -36.59 14.35 18.14
C VAL A 413 -36.09 15.73 18.60
N SER A 414 -34.83 15.84 19.05
CA SER A 414 -34.26 17.15 19.41
C SER A 414 -34.16 18.09 18.21
N MET A 415 -33.92 17.58 17.02
CA MET A 415 -33.88 18.35 15.78
C MET A 415 -35.29 18.81 15.36
N GLU A 416 -36.33 17.99 15.51
CA GLU A 416 -37.72 18.38 15.21
C GLU A 416 -38.25 19.44 16.17
N VAL A 417 -37.90 19.33 17.46
CA VAL A 417 -38.25 20.33 18.48
C VAL A 417 -37.50 21.65 18.24
N LYS A 418 -36.21 21.59 17.90
CA LYS A 418 -35.40 22.78 17.55
C LYS A 418 -35.77 23.39 16.20
N SER A 419 -36.24 22.58 15.25
CA SER A 419 -36.68 23.02 13.93
C SER A 419 -38.04 23.72 13.98
N GLY A 420 -38.66 23.87 15.15
CA GLY A 420 -39.58 24.96 15.44
C GLY A 420 -40.49 25.29 14.28
N LYS A 421 -41.31 24.31 13.84
CA LYS A 421 -42.48 24.56 12.98
C LYS A 421 -43.55 25.25 13.84
N VAL A 422 -43.16 26.39 14.41
CA VAL A 422 -44.04 27.43 14.94
C VAL A 422 -44.64 28.09 13.73
N ARG A 423 -45.82 27.59 13.36
CA ARG A 423 -46.72 28.23 12.41
C ARG A 423 -47.25 29.52 13.07
N GLY A 424 -46.43 30.57 13.05
CA GLY A 424 -46.75 31.91 13.52
C GLY A 424 -47.62 32.63 12.51
N LYS A 425 -48.91 32.82 12.85
CA LYS A 425 -49.86 33.71 12.18
C LYS A 425 -49.32 35.15 12.18
N GLY A 426 -49.09 35.71 10.99
CA GLY A 426 -48.81 37.13 10.80
C GLY A 426 -50.08 37.97 10.88
N THR A 427 -50.34 38.60 12.03
CA THR A 427 -51.27 39.71 12.21
C THR A 427 -50.65 41.00 11.67
N GLY A 428 -51.05 41.40 10.46
CA GLY A 428 -50.81 42.74 9.94
C GLY A 428 -51.90 43.70 10.41
N MET A 429 -51.57 44.58 11.34
CA MET A 429 -52.44 45.69 11.78
C MET A 429 -51.79 47.00 11.32
N GLY A 430 -52.39 47.60 10.30
CA GLY A 430 -51.99 48.91 9.78
C GLY A 430 -52.35 50.05 10.73
N ARG A 431 -51.48 51.06 10.78
CA ARG A 431 -51.84 52.42 11.18
C ARG A 431 -51.43 53.40 10.10
N ARG A 432 -52.46 54.10 9.62
CA ARG A 432 -52.47 55.39 8.93
C ARG A 432 -51.61 56.42 9.66
N VAL A 433 -50.99 57.36 8.94
CA VAL A 433 -51.25 58.82 9.04
C VAL A 433 -50.76 59.51 7.75
N ASN A 434 -51.72 60.16 7.07
CA ASN A 434 -51.72 61.44 6.33
C ASN A 434 -50.40 62.04 5.81
N ASN A 435 -50.41 62.46 4.53
CA ASN A 435 -50.48 63.90 4.24
C ASN A 435 -51.06 64.21 2.84
N ALA A 436 -51.60 65.43 2.75
CA ALA A 436 -52.62 65.90 1.82
C ALA A 436 -52.11 66.68 0.59
N ARG A 437 -53.08 67.17 -0.21
CA ARG A 437 -53.07 68.20 -1.29
C ARG A 437 -52.74 67.68 -2.69
N GLY A 438 -53.43 68.07 -3.76
CA GLY A 438 -54.51 69.04 -4.01
C GLY A 438 -54.99 68.83 -5.46
N LEU A 439 -56.30 68.98 -5.71
CA LEU A 439 -56.92 70.09 -6.44
C LEU A 439 -56.81 70.00 -7.97
N LEU A 440 -58.02 69.92 -8.56
CA LEU A 440 -58.46 70.16 -9.95
C LEU A 440 -58.22 69.04 -10.96
#